data_AF-A0A359IA92-F1
#
_entry.id   AF-A0A359IA92-F1
#
_cell.length_a   1.000
_cell.length_b   1.000
_cell.length_c   1.000
_cell.angle_alpha   90.00
_cell.angle_beta   90.00
_cell.angle_gamma   90.00
#
_symmetry.space_group_name_H-M   'P 1'
#
loop_
_entity.id
_entity.type
_entity.pdbx_description
1 polymer ?
#
loop_
_entity_poly.entity_id
_entity_poly.type
_entity_poly.pdbx_seq_one_letter_code
_entity_poly.pdbx_strand_id
1 'polypeptide(L)' 'MADKRDYYEVLGVAKNATADEIKKAYRKKA' A
#
# COMPACT_ATOMS: atom_id res chain seq x y z
N MET A 1 9.71 -7.21 -18.66
CA MET A 1 10.10 -7.02 -17.24
C MET A 1 8.84 -6.76 -16.44
N ALA A 2 8.58 -7.52 -15.38
CA ALA A 2 7.32 -7.48 -14.65
C ALA A 2 7.20 -6.20 -13.82
N ASP A 3 6.63 -5.15 -14.43
CA ASP A 3 6.27 -3.89 -13.77
C ASP A 3 5.01 -4.11 -12.91
N LYS A 4 5.14 -4.96 -11.89
CA LYS A 4 4.16 -5.05 -10.82
C LYS A 4 4.36 -3.80 -9.99
N ARG A 5 3.72 -2.69 -10.41
CA ARG A 5 3.63 -1.46 -9.63
C ARG A 5 3.45 -1.85 -8.17
N ASP A 6 4.43 -1.54 -7.34
CA ASP A 6 4.44 -1.96 -5.95
C ASP A 6 3.27 -1.29 -5.26
N TYR A 7 2.13 -1.99 -5.16
CA TYR A 7 0.89 -1.48 -4.57
C TYR A 7 1.13 -0.92 -3.16
N TYR A 8 2.12 -1.48 -2.46
CA TYR A 8 2.60 -1.02 -1.17
C TYR A 8 3.28 0.36 -1.24
N GLU A 9 4.16 0.60 -2.22
CA GLU A 9 4.76 1.93 -2.45
C GLU A 9 3.72 2.94 -2.90
N VAL A 10 2.78 2.53 -3.76
CA VAL A 10 1.66 3.36 -4.22
C VAL A 10 0.74 3.74 -3.07
N LEU A 11 0.58 2.89 -2.05
CA LEU A 11 -0.18 3.21 -0.83
C LEU A 11 0.69 3.87 0.25
N GLY A 12 2.02 3.92 0.07
CA GLY A 12 2.96 4.44 1.06
C GLY A 12 3.04 3.59 2.34
N VAL A 13 2.79 2.29 2.21
CA VAL A 13 2.81 1.31 3.31
C VAL A 13 3.91 0.29 3.07
N ALA A 14 4.44 -0.29 4.15
CA ALA A 14 5.44 -1.33 4.04
C ALA A 14 4.86 -2.62 3.42
N LYS A 15 5.68 -3.44 2.77
CA LYS A 15 5.24 -4.71 2.15
C LYS A 15 4.76 -5.75 3.17
N ASN A 16 5.08 -5.55 4.45
CA ASN A 16 4.61 -6.32 5.59
C ASN A 16 3.47 -5.64 6.35
N ALA A 17 2.90 -4.54 5.82
CA ALA A 17 1.82 -3.83 6.47
C ALA A 17 0.60 -4.73 6.61
N THR A 18 -0.02 -4.66 7.78
CA THR A 18 -1.24 -5.40 8.09
C THR A 18 -2.44 -4.84 7.32
N ALA A 19 -3.49 -5.65 7.17
CA ALA A 19 -4.70 -5.24 6.48
C ALA A 19 -5.32 -3.94 7.07
N ASP A 20 -5.21 -3.73 8.39
CA ASP A 20 -5.64 -2.50 9.06
C ASP A 20 -4.82 -1.28 8.66
N GLU A 21 -3.49 -1.40 8.56
CA GLU A 21 -2.61 -0.32 8.12
C GLU A 21 -2.86 0.06 6.66
N ILE A 22 -3.04 -0.93 5.79
CA ILE A 22 -3.40 -0.72 4.38
C ILE A 22 -4.73 0.03 4.28
N LYS A 23 -5.74 -0.38 5.07
CA LYS A 23 -7.08 0.24 5.07
C LYS A 23 -7.05 1.67 5.62
N LYS A 24 -6.18 1.96 6.58
CA LYS A 24 -5.97 3.30 7.14
C LYS A 24 -5.24 4.21 6.16
N ALA A 25 -4.21 3.70 5.49
CA ALA A 25 -3.47 4.42 4.46
C ALA A 25 -4.34 4.72 3.23
N TYR A 26 -5.16 3.77 2.80
CA TYR A 26 -6.14 3.97 1.72
C TYR A 26 -7.13 5.09 2.05
N ARG A 27 -7.69 5.10 3.26
CA ARG A 27 -8.59 6.18 3.72
C ARG A 27 -7.90 7.54 3.83
N LYS A 28 -6.61 7.57 4.18
CA LYS A 28 -5.82 8.82 4.29
C LYS A 28 -5.44 9.40 2.93
N LYS A 29 -5.36 8.57 1.88
CA LYS A 29 -5.08 8.99 0.50
C LYS A 29 -6.33 9.39 -0.29
N ALA A 30 -7.52 9.13 0.23
CA ALA A 30 -8.80 9.55 -0.36
C ALA A 30 -9.05 11.06 -0.18
#